data_AF-A0A8S0XIG5-F1
#
_entry.id   AF-A0A8S0XIG5-F1
#
_cell.length_a   1.000
_cell.length_b   1.000
_cell.length_c   1.000
_cell.angle_alpha   90.00
_cell.angle_beta   90.00
_cell.angle_gamma   90.00
#
_symmetry.space_group_name_H-M   'P 1'
#
loop_
_entity.id
_entity.type
_entity.pdbx_description
1 polymer ?
#
loop_
_entity_poly.entity_id
_entity_poly.type
_entity_poly.pdbx_seq_one_letter_code
_entity_poly.pdbx_strand_id
1 'polypeptide(L)'
;MLFEEHPAPEQCPLIELRIRLEKPKRELRQQIEEVISKLPVRLLKISTAYAGTDKTLAVIKIDVRLEDLQPLAVFERCYQNKCAQLHRKA
;
A
#
# COMPACT_ATOMS: atom_id res chain seq x y z
N MET A 1 10.04 -32.40 2.27
CA MET A 1 9.23 -32.06 1.08
C MET A 1 8.31 -30.92 1.53
N LEU A 2 8.33 -29.70 1.00
CA LEU A 2 8.86 -29.13 -0.23
C LEU A 2 9.62 -27.84 0.14
N PHE A 3 10.77 -27.59 -0.50
CA PHE A 3 11.32 -26.24 -0.54
C PHE A 3 10.39 -25.47 -1.47
N GLU A 4 9.47 -24.71 -0.91
CA GLU A 4 8.72 -23.69 -1.64
C GLU A 4 9.77 -22.71 -2.17
N GLU A 5 10.19 -22.89 -3.42
CA GLU A 5 10.90 -21.84 -4.13
C GLU A 5 10.03 -20.60 -4.05
N HIS A 6 10.47 -19.59 -3.30
CA HIS A 6 9.78 -18.32 -3.28
C HIS A 6 9.78 -17.82 -4.73
N PRO A 7 8.60 -17.58 -5.33
CA PRO A 7 8.52 -17.11 -6.70
C PRO A 7 9.36 -15.86 -6.85
N ALA A 8 9.93 -15.67 -8.05
CA ALA A 8 10.65 -14.44 -8.32
C ALA A 8 9.75 -13.24 -7.95
N PRO A 9 10.29 -12.13 -7.41
CA PRO A 9 9.46 -11.02 -6.94
C PRO A 9 8.45 -10.53 -7.99
N GLU A 10 8.79 -10.64 -9.27
CA GLU A 10 7.93 -10.28 -10.40
C GLU A 10 6.67 -11.15 -10.54
N GLN A 11 6.72 -12.39 -10.04
CA GLN A 11 5.63 -13.36 -10.05
C GLN A 11 4.77 -13.31 -8.78
N CYS A 12 5.26 -12.68 -7.71
CA CYS A 12 4.48 -12.48 -6.49
C CYS A 12 3.36 -11.46 -6.72
N PRO A 13 2.09 -11.79 -6.40
CA PRO A 13 0.99 -10.86 -6.55
C PRO A 13 1.18 -9.63 -5.66
N LEU A 14 0.83 -8.47 -6.22
CA LEU A 14 0.79 -7.21 -5.49
C LEU A 14 -0.53 -7.11 -4.72
N ILE A 15 -0.46 -6.79 -3.42
CA ILE A 15 -1.64 -6.71 -2.56
C ILE A 15 -1.79 -5.33 -1.91
N GLU A 16 -3.04 -4.89 -1.76
CA GLU A 16 -3.43 -3.79 -0.87
C GLU A 16 -3.98 -4.37 0.44
N LEU A 17 -3.44 -3.93 1.58
CA LEU A 17 -3.89 -4.32 2.91
C LEU A 17 -4.74 -3.20 3.52
N ARG A 18 -6.03 -3.46 3.72
CA ARG A 18 -6.98 -2.50 4.32
C ARG A 18 -7.35 -2.94 5.72
N ILE A 19 -7.08 -2.10 6.73
CA ILE A 19 -7.31 -2.44 8.14
C ILE A 19 -8.06 -1.30 8.82
N ARG A 20 -9.12 -1.65 9.55
CA ARG A 20 -9.79 -0.73 10.48
C ARG A 20 -9.19 -0.91 11.88
N LEU A 21 -8.79 0.18 12.50
CA LEU A 21 -8.20 0.21 13.83
C LEU A 21 -8.97 1.20 14.70
N GLU A 22 -9.01 0.96 16.00
CA GLU A 22 -9.58 1.94 16.94
C GLU A 22 -8.63 3.14 17.15
N LYS A 23 -7.30 2.89 17.13
CA LYS A 23 -6.26 3.89 17.38
C LYS A 23 -5.04 3.67 16.48
N PRO A 24 -4.27 4.73 16.15
CA PRO A 24 -3.00 4.59 15.43
C PRO A 24 -1.98 3.78 16.25
N LYS A 25 -1.37 2.78 15.61
CA LYS A 25 -0.30 1.95 16.16
C LYS A 25 0.99 2.21 15.39
N ARG A 26 2.02 2.74 16.06
CA ARG A 26 3.32 3.07 15.43
C ARG A 26 4.03 1.84 14.85
N GLU A 27 3.92 0.70 15.54
CA GLU A 27 4.59 -0.55 15.17
C GLU A 27 3.83 -1.36 14.10
N LEU A 28 2.61 -0.96 13.73
CA LEU A 28 1.76 -1.74 12.83
C LEU A 28 2.44 -2.01 11.49
N ARG A 29 3.11 -1.00 10.93
CA ARG A 29 3.79 -1.13 9.65
C ARG A 29 4.90 -2.17 9.70
N GLN A 30 5.72 -2.12 10.74
CA GLN A 30 6.82 -3.08 10.93
C GLN A 30 6.28 -4.50 11.10
N GLN A 31 5.24 -4.68 11.90
CA GLN A 31 4.60 -5.99 12.10
C GLN A 31 4.03 -6.56 10.78
N ILE A 32 3.42 -5.71 9.95
CA ILE A 32 2.94 -6.11 8.63
C ILE A 32 4.11 -6.54 7.74
N GLU A 33 5.18 -5.74 7.67
CA GLU A 33 6.36 -6.05 6.85
C GLU A 33 7.02 -7.37 7.28
N GLU A 34 7.14 -7.63 8.60
CA GLU A 34 7.66 -8.88 9.14
C GLU A 34 6.83 -10.11 8.75
N VAL A 35 5.49 -10.00 8.73
CA VAL A 35 4.61 -11.09 8.31
C VAL A 35 4.65 -11.27 6.79
N ILE A 36 4.58 -10.18 6.02
CA ILE A 36 4.60 -10.21 4.56
C ILE A 36 5.90 -10.82 4.03
N SER A 37 7.05 -10.56 4.67
CA SER A 37 8.33 -11.16 4.27
C SER A 37 8.36 -12.69 4.27
N LYS A 38 7.40 -13.33 4.95
CA LYS A 38 7.26 -14.79 5.06
C LYS A 38 6.21 -15.35 4.10
N LEU A 39 5.54 -14.49 3.34
CA LEU A 39 4.48 -14.85 2.41
C LEU A 39 4.95 -14.60 0.97
N PRO A 40 4.54 -15.42 -0.02
CA PRO A 40 4.89 -15.23 -1.42
C PRO A 40 4.04 -14.10 -2.06
N VAL A 41 3.99 -12.93 -1.44
CA VAL A 41 3.20 -11.76 -1.88
C VAL A 41 4.02 -10.49 -1.75
N ARG A 42 3.62 -9.43 -2.47
CA ARG A 42 4.27 -8.12 -2.40
C ARG A 42 3.29 -7.06 -1.92
N LEU A 43 3.62 -6.39 -0.83
CA LEU A 43 2.81 -5.30 -0.30
C LEU A 43 2.95 -4.05 -1.16
N LEU A 44 1.85 -3.66 -1.83
CA LEU A 44 1.79 -2.44 -2.62
C LEU A 44 1.41 -1.23 -1.74
N LYS A 45 0.42 -1.40 -0.86
CA LYS A 45 -0.15 -0.31 -0.08
C LYS A 45 -0.78 -0.80 1.22
N ILE A 46 -0.62 0.00 2.27
CA ILE A 46 -1.35 -0.15 3.54
C ILE A 46 -2.36 0.99 3.66
N SER A 47 -3.59 0.62 3.97
CA SER A 47 -4.74 1.51 4.01
C SER A 47 -5.40 1.39 5.38
N THR A 48 -5.11 2.33 6.28
CA THR A 48 -5.67 2.34 7.63
C THR A 48 -6.88 3.26 7.73
N ALA A 49 -7.93 2.78 8.39
CA ALA A 49 -9.08 3.60 8.79
C ALA A 49 -9.22 3.55 10.31
N TYR A 50 -9.43 4.71 10.95
CA TYR A 50 -9.53 4.80 12.40
C TYR A 50 -10.98 5.03 12.85
N ALA A 51 -11.51 4.14 13.69
CA ALA A 51 -12.82 4.32 14.30
C ALA A 51 -12.72 5.37 15.42
N GLY A 52 -13.11 6.62 15.14
CA GLY A 52 -13.20 7.69 16.14
C GLY A 52 -12.35 8.93 15.91
N THR A 53 -11.78 9.14 14.72
CA THR A 53 -11.10 10.41 14.41
C THR A 53 -11.75 11.08 13.20
N ASP A 54 -12.91 11.70 13.44
CA ASP A 54 -13.61 12.54 12.45
C ASP A 54 -12.82 13.79 12.02
N LYS A 55 -11.66 14.13 12.64
CA LYS A 55 -11.06 15.46 12.43
C LYS A 55 -9.54 15.63 12.29
N THR A 56 -8.65 14.67 12.55
CA THR A 56 -7.23 15.09 12.74
C THR A 56 -6.11 14.21 12.18
N LEU A 57 -6.40 13.13 11.46
CA LEU A 57 -5.36 12.49 10.66
C LEU A 57 -5.96 12.30 9.29
N ALA A 58 -5.29 12.81 8.26
CA ALA A 58 -5.66 12.64 6.88
C ALA A 58 -6.03 11.18 6.66
N VAL A 59 -7.33 10.91 6.77
CA VAL A 59 -7.95 9.72 6.23
C VAL A 59 -7.61 9.91 4.78
N ILE A 60 -6.61 9.19 4.30
CA ILE A 60 -6.51 8.92 2.89
C ILE A 60 -7.82 8.15 2.65
N LYS A 61 -8.90 8.90 2.36
CA LYS A 61 -10.15 8.36 1.87
C LYS A 61 -9.73 7.80 0.53
N ILE A 62 -9.37 6.52 0.55
CA ILE A 62 -9.08 5.77 -0.65
C ILE A 62 -10.46 5.51 -1.23
N ASP A 63 -10.92 6.49 -1.99
CA ASP A 63 -12.24 6.47 -2.62
C ASP A 63 -12.26 5.49 -3.80
N VAL A 64 -11.08 5.11 -4.30
CA VAL A 64 -10.93 4.24 -5.48
C VAL A 64 -10.24 2.94 -5.06
N ARG A 65 -10.92 1.81 -5.23
CA ARG A 65 -10.35 0.47 -4.98
C ARG A 65 -9.34 0.14 -6.07
N LEU A 66 -8.36 -0.72 -5.76
CA LEU A 66 -7.39 -1.17 -6.77
C LEU A 66 -8.06 -1.86 -7.97
N GLU A 67 -9.14 -2.62 -7.74
CA GLU A 67 -9.93 -3.26 -8.80
C GLU A 67 -10.66 -2.26 -9.71
N ASP A 68 -10.90 -1.03 -9.23
CA ASP A 68 -11.55 0.04 -9.99
C ASP A 68 -10.53 0.90 -10.75
N LEU A 69 -9.22 0.69 -10.55
CA LEU A 69 -8.17 1.47 -11.19
C LEU A 69 -7.91 0.97 -12.61
N GLN A 70 -8.20 1.83 -13.59
CA GLN A 70 -7.80 1.62 -14.97
C GLN A 70 -6.29 1.82 -15.15
N PRO A 71 -5.60 1.02 -15.98
CA PRO A 71 -4.15 1.12 -16.20
C PRO A 71 -3.67 2.53 -16.57
N LEU A 72 -4.44 3.25 -17.40
CA LEU A 72 -4.14 4.62 -17.79
C LEU A 72 -4.13 5.57 -16.59
N ALA A 73 -5.10 5.45 -15.69
CA ALA A 73 -5.17 6.29 -14.48
C ALA A 73 -3.99 6.03 -13.53
N VAL A 74 -3.46 4.79 -13.50
CA VAL A 74 -2.24 4.46 -12.76
C VAL A 74 -1.02 5.13 -13.40
N PHE A 75 -0.89 5.02 -14.73
CA PHE A 75 0.21 5.65 -15.47
C PHE A 75 0.25 7.17 -15.27
N GLU A 76 -0.88 7.85 -15.43
CA GLU A 76 -1.01 9.29 -15.26
C GLU A 76 -0.61 9.74 -13.85
N ARG A 77 -1.09 9.04 -12.81
CA ARG A 77 -0.73 9.33 -11.42
C ARG A 77 0.76 9.12 -11.15
N CYS A 78 1.35 8.04 -11.67
CA CYS A 78 2.79 7.78 -11.55
C CYS A 78 3.61 8.88 -12.23
N TYR A 79 3.20 9.29 -13.44
CA TYR A 79 3.85 10.34 -14.20
C TYR A 79 3.77 11.70 -13.52
N GLN A 80 2.58 12.11 -13.07
CA GLN A 80 2.35 13.36 -12.33
C GLN A 80 3.18 13.42 -11.05
N ASN A 81 3.24 12.33 -10.27
CA ASN A 81 4.07 12.28 -9.07
C ASN A 81 5.56 12.45 -9.39
N LYS A 82 6.04 11.84 -10.48
CA LYS A 82 7.44 11.94 -10.91
C LYS A 82 7.79 13.37 -11.36
N CYS A 83 6.93 14.02 -12.14
CA CYS A 83 7.11 15.41 -12.55
C CYS A 83 7.01 16.39 -11.36
N ALA A 84 6.06 16.17 -10.45
CA ALA A 84 5.92 17.01 -9.26
C ALA A 84 7.14 16.94 -8.32
N GLN A 85 7.83 15.79 -8.25
CA GLN A 85 9.07 15.63 -7.50
C GLN A 85 10.27 16.33 -8.17
N LEU A 86 10.28 16.44 -9.49
CA LEU A 86 11.34 17.14 -10.24
C LEU A 86 11.31 18.65 -10.01
N HIS A 87 10.13 19.26 -9.84
CA HIS A 87 10.01 20.69 -9.53
C HIS A 87 10.35 21.08 -8.07
N ARG A 88 10.55 20.11 -7.17
CA ARG A 88 10.96 20.36 -5.78
C ARG A 88 12.48 20.38 -5.55
N LYS A 89 13.27 20.12 -6.59
CA LYS A 89 14.74 20.07 -6.54
C LYS A 89 15.43 21.23 -7.28
N ALA A 90 14.71 22.29 -7.60
CA ALA A 90 15.26 23.52 -8.17
C ALA A 90 15.22 24.66 -7.15
#